data_AF-A0A6U6PXF8-F1
#
_entry.id   AF-A0A6U6PXF8-F1
#
_cell.length_a   1.000
_cell.length_b   1.000
_cell.length_c   1.000
_cell.angle_alpha   90.00
_cell.angle_beta   90.00
_cell.angle_gamma   90.00
#
_symmetry.space_group_name_H-M   'P 1'
#
loop_
_entity.id
_entity.type
_entity.pdbx_description
1 polymer ?
#
loop_
_entity_poly.entity_id
_entity_poly.type
_entity_poly.pdbx_seq_one_letter_code
_entity_poly.pdbx_strand_id
1 'polypeptide(L)'
;MAIVPKAVFFNGWRGMANMLLTAPVFFLIFAVAIALVLVPLTSNIVKCVVLCQRFKIGSHLFNPLLALVECLFTILLARNILCPSGVLANCGKWLHFIMAPLLLGIGALFDRLRLRQGRSQGLSGDVPAVDGKCEVIRVDERVTVVNAQFSESLDSVCTMSVIKHEDFVVFWNPVFAPAELYRELAGCQRRAIVFVNTMYHHMATQIALAALPGAEVWGCGSVEGRHPKPLGIRDPVADGLSLNGVTFFHLPGTLYDEWWMYFAPSKFMGLGDFCPHMEDDLLQGPSLAMTRTAHCCDACSMMAYSRSLVVDHAGTAALVKRILALDIDRLEGAHPPGDSSLASGGRGGRPDPREALERYWSWLLPSRGGLGERLV
;
A
#
# COMPACT_ATOMS: atom_id res chain seq x y z
N MET A 1 16.92 -13.18 -3.99
CA MET A 1 15.50 -13.38 -3.60
C MET A 1 14.69 -13.34 -4.89
N ALA A 2 13.86 -14.33 -5.19
CA ALA A 2 13.13 -14.36 -6.46
C ALA A 2 12.09 -13.23 -6.47
N ILE A 3 12.34 -12.18 -7.26
CA ILE A 3 11.45 -11.02 -7.50
C ILE A 3 10.21 -11.43 -8.33
N VAL A 4 10.11 -12.72 -8.65
CA VAL A 4 8.99 -13.28 -9.39
C VAL A 4 7.92 -13.67 -8.37
N PRO A 5 6.73 -13.07 -8.43
CA PRO A 5 5.67 -13.38 -7.47
C PRO A 5 5.40 -14.89 -7.46
N LYS A 6 5.27 -15.49 -6.28
CA LYS A 6 4.83 -16.90 -6.14
C LYS A 6 3.56 -17.16 -6.99
N ALA A 7 2.73 -16.14 -7.13
CA ALA A 7 1.53 -16.07 -7.98
C ALA A 7 1.74 -16.35 -9.47
N VAL A 8 2.91 -16.05 -10.04
CA VAL A 8 3.25 -16.42 -11.43
C VAL A 8 3.33 -17.95 -11.56
N PHE A 9 3.75 -18.61 -10.49
CA PHE A 9 3.94 -20.07 -10.44
C PHE A 9 2.74 -20.83 -9.88
N PHE A 10 1.82 -20.18 -9.16
CA PHE A 10 0.62 -20.81 -8.59
C PHE A 10 -0.26 -21.50 -9.65
N ASN A 11 -0.26 -21.00 -10.89
CA ASN A 11 -1.04 -21.57 -12.01
C ASN A 11 -0.24 -22.55 -12.89
N GLY A 12 0.96 -22.95 -12.45
CA GLY A 12 1.85 -23.86 -13.18
C GLY A 12 2.24 -23.36 -14.57
N TRP A 13 2.68 -24.28 -15.44
CA TRP A 13 3.18 -23.96 -16.79
C TRP A 13 2.12 -23.29 -17.68
N ARG A 14 0.84 -23.63 -17.51
CA ARG A 14 -0.27 -23.04 -18.27
C ARG A 14 -0.47 -21.57 -17.91
N GLY A 15 -0.39 -21.24 -16.62
CA GLY A 15 -0.42 -19.86 -16.16
C GLY A 15 0.75 -19.04 -16.70
N MET A 16 1.94 -19.63 -16.71
CA MET A 16 3.15 -18.99 -17.23
C MET A 16 3.07 -18.76 -18.75
N ALA A 17 2.60 -19.74 -19.53
CA ALA A 17 2.38 -19.59 -20.97
C ALA A 17 1.38 -18.47 -21.27
N ASN A 18 0.25 -18.43 -20.56
CA ASN A 18 -0.74 -17.35 -20.71
C ASN A 18 -0.16 -15.98 -20.33
N MET A 19 0.68 -15.90 -19.30
CA MET A 19 1.40 -14.68 -18.96
C MET A 19 2.33 -14.25 -20.10
N LEU A 20 3.18 -15.14 -20.60
CA LEU A 20 4.14 -14.83 -21.68
C LEU A 20 3.43 -14.32 -22.95
N LEU A 21 2.27 -14.89 -23.30
CA LEU A 21 1.48 -14.45 -24.45
C LEU A 21 0.97 -13.00 -24.34
N THR A 22 0.81 -12.49 -23.12
CA THR A 22 0.37 -11.10 -22.88
C THR A 22 1.53 -10.10 -22.82
N ALA A 23 2.77 -10.56 -22.87
CA ALA A 23 3.95 -9.70 -22.78
C ALA A 23 4.02 -8.62 -23.88
N PRO A 24 3.77 -8.93 -25.18
CA PRO A 24 3.87 -7.92 -26.24
C PRO A 24 2.88 -6.76 -26.05
N VAL A 25 1.66 -7.09 -25.62
CA VAL A 25 0.61 -6.09 -25.34
C VAL A 25 1.03 -5.21 -24.17
N PHE A 26 1.53 -5.82 -23.09
CA PHE A 26 2.01 -5.07 -21.94
C PHE A 26 3.21 -4.16 -22.30
N PHE A 27 4.21 -4.66 -23.01
CA PHE A 27 5.38 -3.87 -23.38
C PHE A 27 5.03 -2.71 -24.32
N LEU A 28 4.06 -2.88 -25.21
CA LEU A 28 3.54 -1.79 -26.03
C LEU A 28 2.91 -0.70 -25.17
N ILE A 29 2.02 -1.08 -24.24
CA ILE A 29 1.38 -0.14 -23.30
C ILE A 29 2.43 0.60 -22.47
N PHE A 30 3.41 -0.12 -21.93
CA PHE A 30 4.46 0.44 -21.11
C PHE A 30 5.40 1.37 -21.89
N ALA A 31 5.75 1.02 -23.13
CA ALA A 31 6.55 1.89 -24.01
C ALA A 31 5.82 3.19 -24.36
N VAL A 32 4.51 3.11 -24.64
CA VAL A 32 3.67 4.30 -24.87
C VAL A 32 3.59 5.15 -23.61
N ALA A 33 3.41 4.54 -22.43
CA ALA A 33 3.40 5.26 -21.17
C ALA A 33 4.72 6.01 -20.93
N ILE A 34 5.86 5.35 -21.11
CA ILE A 34 7.18 5.99 -20.99
C ILE A 34 7.30 7.15 -21.97
N ALA A 35 6.95 6.97 -23.25
CA ALA A 35 7.04 8.03 -24.25
C ALA A 35 6.20 9.25 -23.86
N LEU A 36 5.00 9.03 -23.30
CA LEU A 36 4.11 10.09 -22.82
C LEU A 36 4.60 10.75 -21.54
N VAL A 37 5.35 10.06 -20.68
CA VAL A 37 5.98 10.62 -19.47
C VAL A 37 7.24 11.42 -19.79
N LEU A 38 7.98 11.04 -20.82
CA LEU A 38 9.23 11.72 -21.18
C LEU A 38 9.00 13.22 -21.48
N VAL A 39 7.89 13.57 -22.11
CA VAL A 39 7.53 14.97 -22.43
C VAL A 39 7.36 15.84 -21.17
N PRO A 40 6.46 15.51 -20.21
CA PRO A 40 6.33 16.26 -18.96
C PRO A 40 7.56 16.13 -18.06
N LEU A 41 8.30 15.01 -18.11
CA LEU A 41 9.54 14.83 -17.37
C LEU A 41 10.61 15.83 -17.82
N THR A 42 10.84 15.95 -19.13
CA THR A 42 11.80 16.92 -19.67
C THR A 42 11.38 18.34 -19.34
N SER A 43 10.08 18.66 -19.41
CA SER A 43 9.55 19.97 -19.00
C SER A 43 9.77 20.25 -17.50
N ASN A 44 9.55 19.26 -16.63
CA ASN A 44 9.75 19.38 -15.19
C ASN A 44 11.22 19.50 -14.83
N ILE A 45 12.13 18.75 -15.47
CA ILE A 45 13.58 18.89 -15.30
C ILE A 45 14.01 20.31 -15.66
N VAL A 46 13.56 20.83 -16.81
CA VAL A 46 13.85 22.21 -17.24
C VAL A 46 13.32 23.22 -16.22
N LYS A 47 12.07 23.06 -15.74
CA LYS A 47 11.51 23.94 -14.69
C LYS A 47 12.28 23.87 -13.38
N CYS A 48 12.68 22.68 -12.93
CA CYS A 48 13.48 22.52 -11.71
C CYS A 48 14.84 23.22 -11.84
N VAL A 49 15.49 23.11 -13.01
CA VAL A 49 16.76 23.79 -13.30
C VAL A 49 16.59 25.31 -13.38
N VAL A 50 15.55 25.80 -14.07
CA VAL A 50 15.29 27.24 -14.24
C VAL A 50 14.83 27.91 -12.94
N LEU A 51 14.02 27.23 -12.13
CA LEU A 51 13.45 27.77 -10.89
C LEU A 51 14.28 27.44 -9.65
N CYS A 52 15.46 26.82 -9.82
CA CYS A 52 16.32 26.35 -8.73
C CYS A 52 15.57 25.45 -7.71
N GLN A 53 14.56 24.71 -8.18
CA GLN A 53 13.76 23.81 -7.34
C GLN A 53 14.39 22.41 -7.32
N ARG A 54 14.28 21.71 -6.19
CA ARG A 54 14.77 20.33 -6.06
C ARG A 54 13.89 19.40 -6.88
N PHE A 55 14.51 18.60 -7.76
CA PHE A 55 13.82 17.53 -8.47
C PHE A 55 13.51 16.37 -7.52
N LYS A 56 12.23 16.14 -7.26
CA LYS A 56 11.71 14.95 -6.58
C LYS A 56 11.36 13.85 -7.59
N ILE A 57 12.09 12.73 -7.57
CA ILE A 57 11.87 11.58 -8.46
C ILE A 57 10.42 11.06 -8.35
N GLY A 58 9.86 11.05 -7.14
CA GLY A 58 8.48 10.64 -6.91
C GLY A 58 7.44 11.45 -7.67
N SER A 59 7.27 12.69 -7.24
CA SER A 59 6.22 13.57 -7.77
C SER A 59 6.42 13.96 -9.24
N HIS A 60 7.66 13.98 -9.75
CA HIS A 60 7.93 14.45 -11.12
C HIS A 60 8.07 13.34 -12.17
N LEU A 61 8.33 12.09 -11.76
CA LEU A 61 8.52 10.97 -12.67
C LEU A 61 7.60 9.80 -12.34
N PHE A 62 7.60 9.35 -11.09
CA PHE A 62 6.92 8.11 -10.72
C PHE A 62 5.40 8.25 -10.66
N ASN A 63 4.86 9.27 -9.99
CA ASN A 63 3.41 9.49 -9.90
C ASN A 63 2.77 9.67 -11.29
N PRO A 64 3.35 10.49 -12.21
CA PRO A 64 2.83 10.60 -13.58
C PRO A 64 2.94 9.30 -14.39
N LEU A 65 4.03 8.55 -14.25
CA LEU A 65 4.22 7.28 -14.97
C LEU A 65 3.21 6.24 -14.53
N LEU A 66 3.02 6.08 -13.23
CA LEU A 66 2.06 5.14 -12.68
C LEU A 66 0.63 5.48 -13.17
N ALA A 67 0.23 6.75 -13.08
CA ALA A 67 -1.06 7.22 -13.58
C ALA A 67 -1.24 7.01 -15.10
N LEU A 68 -0.20 7.20 -15.91
CA LEU A 68 -0.27 6.97 -17.36
C LEU A 68 -0.38 5.49 -17.71
N VAL A 69 0.40 4.64 -17.04
CA VAL A 69 0.32 3.19 -17.20
C VAL A 69 -1.08 2.72 -16.84
N GLU A 70 -1.67 3.20 -15.74
CA GLU A 70 -3.04 2.88 -15.33
C GLU A 70 -4.11 3.30 -16.33
N CYS A 71 -4.04 4.55 -16.81
CA CYS A 71 -4.95 5.06 -17.84
C CYS A 71 -4.92 4.19 -19.09
N LEU A 72 -3.72 3.91 -19.61
CA LEU A 72 -3.55 3.14 -20.83
C LEU A 72 -3.97 1.69 -20.63
N PHE A 73 -3.59 1.08 -19.50
CA PHE A 73 -3.98 -0.28 -19.16
C PHE A 73 -5.50 -0.42 -19.09
N THR A 74 -6.18 0.56 -18.50
CA THR A 74 -7.63 0.51 -18.43
C THR A 74 -8.27 0.67 -19.79
N ILE A 75 -7.94 1.75 -20.50
CA ILE A 75 -8.58 2.07 -21.78
C ILE A 75 -8.41 0.92 -22.77
N LEU A 76 -7.22 0.34 -22.80
CA LEU A 76 -6.87 -0.67 -23.79
C LEU A 76 -7.28 -2.10 -23.39
N LEU A 77 -7.32 -2.40 -22.08
CA LEU A 77 -7.55 -3.76 -21.60
C LEU A 77 -8.81 -3.90 -20.74
N ALA A 78 -8.95 -3.13 -19.67
CA ALA A 78 -10.03 -3.36 -18.70
C ALA A 78 -11.42 -2.96 -19.21
N ARG A 79 -11.50 -1.94 -20.08
CA ARG A 79 -12.75 -1.47 -20.72
C ARG A 79 -13.01 -2.07 -22.10
N ASN A 80 -12.04 -2.82 -22.63
CA ASN A 80 -12.21 -3.46 -23.90
C ASN A 80 -13.04 -4.74 -23.71
N ILE A 81 -14.31 -4.70 -24.12
CA ILE A 81 -15.24 -5.84 -24.03
C ILE A 81 -14.74 -7.09 -24.78
N LEU A 82 -13.79 -6.92 -25.71
CA LEU A 82 -13.17 -8.00 -26.46
C LEU A 82 -11.89 -8.52 -25.80
N CYS A 83 -11.41 -7.89 -24.74
CA CYS A 83 -10.24 -8.32 -23.98
C CYS A 83 -10.66 -9.38 -22.95
N PRO A 84 -10.19 -10.64 -23.06
CA PRO A 84 -10.53 -11.66 -22.09
C PRO A 84 -10.02 -11.28 -20.70
N SER A 85 -10.79 -11.56 -19.63
CA SER A 85 -10.39 -11.27 -18.24
C SER A 85 -9.04 -11.92 -17.86
N GLY A 86 -8.70 -13.05 -18.50
CA GLY A 86 -7.42 -13.71 -18.35
C GLY A 86 -6.23 -12.91 -18.94
N VAL A 87 -6.45 -12.08 -19.97
CA VAL A 87 -5.43 -11.17 -20.51
C VAL A 87 -5.18 -10.04 -19.50
N LEU A 88 -6.23 -9.44 -18.97
CA LEU A 88 -6.15 -8.37 -17.96
C LEU A 88 -5.35 -8.81 -16.72
N ALA A 89 -5.69 -9.96 -16.15
CA ALA A 89 -5.01 -10.49 -14.97
C ALA A 89 -3.51 -10.78 -15.23
N ASN A 90 -3.15 -11.19 -16.45
CA ASN A 90 -1.76 -11.49 -16.79
C ASN A 90 -0.94 -10.25 -17.20
N CYS A 91 -1.54 -9.23 -17.83
CA CYS A 91 -0.87 -7.95 -18.05
C CYS A 91 -0.54 -7.25 -16.73
N GLY A 92 -1.37 -7.39 -15.70
CA GLY A 92 -1.07 -6.81 -14.39
C GLY A 92 0.01 -7.59 -13.61
N LYS A 93 0.16 -8.90 -13.84
CA LYS A 93 1.35 -9.64 -13.40
C LYS A 93 2.63 -9.10 -14.04
N TRP A 94 2.59 -8.73 -15.32
CA TRP A 94 3.72 -8.07 -15.97
C TRP A 94 4.00 -6.69 -15.39
N LEU A 95 2.94 -5.92 -15.10
CA LEU A 95 3.08 -4.63 -14.42
C LEU A 95 3.80 -4.80 -13.09
N HIS A 96 3.37 -5.76 -12.27
CA HIS A 96 4.06 -6.10 -11.03
C HIS A 96 5.49 -6.61 -11.29
N PHE A 97 5.70 -7.50 -12.26
CA PHE A 97 7.02 -8.06 -12.58
C PHE A 97 8.05 -6.99 -12.97
N ILE A 98 7.62 -5.89 -13.60
CA ILE A 98 8.48 -4.76 -13.95
C ILE A 98 8.55 -3.73 -12.82
N MET A 99 7.40 -3.34 -12.27
CA MET A 99 7.31 -2.26 -11.30
C MET A 99 7.81 -2.67 -9.93
N ALA A 100 7.63 -3.91 -9.49
CA ALA A 100 8.13 -4.37 -8.19
C ALA A 100 9.67 -4.27 -8.09
N PRO A 101 10.49 -4.79 -9.02
CA PRO A 101 11.94 -4.57 -8.99
C PRO A 101 12.32 -3.09 -9.07
N LEU A 102 11.61 -2.29 -9.87
CA LEU A 102 11.85 -0.85 -9.98
C LEU A 102 11.57 -0.14 -8.64
N LEU A 103 10.42 -0.40 -8.03
CA LEU A 103 10.01 0.10 -6.72
C LEU A 103 10.97 -0.35 -5.62
N LEU A 104 11.42 -1.61 -5.65
CA LEU A 104 12.42 -2.13 -4.71
C LEU A 104 13.76 -1.40 -4.87
N GLY A 105 14.24 -1.19 -6.10
CA GLY A 105 15.48 -0.49 -6.38
C GLY A 105 15.43 0.99 -5.97
N ILE A 106 14.34 1.67 -6.29
CA ILE A 106 14.07 3.06 -5.89
C ILE A 106 13.95 3.17 -4.37
N GLY A 107 13.18 2.27 -3.75
CA GLY A 107 13.04 2.18 -2.30
C GLY A 107 14.40 2.02 -1.61
N ALA A 108 15.22 1.08 -2.07
CA ALA A 108 16.56 0.86 -1.52
C ALA A 108 17.49 2.09 -1.69
N LEU A 109 17.34 2.86 -2.78
CA LEU A 109 18.07 4.11 -2.96
C LEU A 109 17.63 5.16 -1.93
N PHE A 110 16.32 5.37 -1.76
CA PHE A 110 15.79 6.33 -0.79
C PHE A 110 16.12 5.94 0.65
N ASP A 111 16.01 4.67 0.99
CA ASP A 111 16.41 4.11 2.28
C ASP A 111 17.89 4.44 2.58
N ARG A 112 18.79 4.27 1.61
CA ARG A 112 20.22 4.66 1.76
C ARG A 112 20.42 6.15 1.94
N LEU A 113 19.71 6.99 1.18
CA LEU A 113 19.80 8.45 1.32
C LEU A 113 19.33 8.89 2.71
N ARG A 114 18.25 8.28 3.21
CA ARG A 114 17.66 8.60 4.50
C ARG A 114 18.52 8.16 5.67
N LEU A 115 19.20 7.01 5.55
CA LEU A 115 20.23 6.59 6.50
C LEU A 115 21.41 7.56 6.55
N ARG A 116 21.89 8.04 5.39
CA ARG A 116 22.96 9.06 5.34
C ARG A 116 22.53 10.36 6.01
N GLN A 117 21.30 10.80 5.76
CA GLN A 117 20.74 11.97 6.43
C GLN A 117 20.61 11.76 7.94
N GLY A 118 20.12 10.60 8.38
CA GLY A 118 20.02 10.26 9.81
C GLY A 118 21.36 10.34 10.51
N ARG A 119 22.43 9.81 9.89
CA ARG A 119 23.81 9.94 10.40
C ARG A 119 24.27 11.40 10.51
N SER A 120 23.94 12.23 9.53
CA SER A 120 24.25 13.67 9.58
C SER A 120 23.48 14.41 10.68
N GLN A 121 22.35 13.85 11.14
CA GLN A 121 21.54 14.34 12.26
C GLN A 121 21.93 13.71 13.61
N GLY A 122 22.98 12.88 13.65
CA GLY A 122 23.45 12.22 14.88
C GLY A 122 22.66 10.98 15.29
N LEU A 123 21.79 10.44 14.42
CA LEU A 123 21.06 9.20 14.70
C LEU A 123 22.00 7.98 14.60
N SER A 124 21.70 6.96 15.42
CA SER A 124 22.46 5.70 15.39
C SER A 124 22.36 5.01 14.01
N GLY A 125 23.40 4.23 13.66
CA GLY A 125 23.79 3.97 12.26
C GLY A 125 22.72 3.44 11.29
N ASP A 126 21.70 2.72 11.78
CA ASP A 126 20.64 2.10 10.98
C ASP A 126 19.27 2.78 11.12
N VAL A 127 19.20 3.90 11.84
CA VAL A 127 17.97 4.67 12.04
C VAL A 127 17.85 5.73 10.93
N PRO A 128 16.82 5.66 10.08
CA PRO A 128 16.63 6.67 9.04
C PRO A 128 16.16 8.01 9.63
N ALA A 129 16.44 9.11 8.90
CA ALA A 129 15.89 10.43 9.20
C ALA A 129 14.35 10.46 9.13
N VAL A 130 13.75 11.43 9.83
CA VAL A 130 12.31 11.73 9.85
C VAL A 130 12.03 13.06 9.14
N ASP A 131 10.89 13.19 8.44
CA ASP A 131 10.51 14.41 7.69
C ASP A 131 9.92 15.53 8.57
N GLY A 132 9.84 15.31 9.88
CA GLY A 132 9.45 16.33 10.87
C GLY A 132 7.97 16.70 10.90
N LYS A 133 7.15 16.27 9.93
CA LYS A 133 5.70 16.42 9.95
C LYS A 133 5.02 15.12 10.38
N CYS A 134 4.31 15.21 11.50
CA CYS A 134 3.57 14.12 12.08
C CYS A 134 2.26 14.67 12.68
N GLU A 135 1.15 14.00 12.45
CA GLU A 135 -0.14 14.29 13.07
C GLU A 135 -0.54 13.08 13.92
N VAL A 136 -0.95 13.34 15.16
CA VAL A 136 -1.39 12.30 16.10
C VAL A 136 -2.88 12.50 16.36
N ILE A 137 -3.67 11.49 15.99
CA ILE A 137 -5.13 11.51 16.07
C ILE A 137 -5.57 10.45 17.07
N ARG A 138 -6.11 10.88 18.20
CA ARG A 138 -6.72 9.95 19.15
C ARG A 138 -8.09 9.53 18.61
N VAL A 139 -8.25 8.24 18.30
CA VAL A 139 -9.52 7.66 17.82
C VAL A 139 -10.43 7.41 19.00
N ASP A 140 -9.90 6.70 20.00
CA ASP A 140 -10.58 6.41 21.26
C ASP A 140 -9.56 6.25 22.41
N GLU A 141 -9.91 5.54 23.48
CA GLU A 141 -8.99 5.31 24.61
C GLU A 141 -7.87 4.31 24.34
N ARG A 142 -8.04 3.43 23.35
CA ARG A 142 -7.19 2.30 23.01
C ARG A 142 -6.48 2.48 21.68
N VAL A 143 -7.06 3.24 20.76
CA VAL A 143 -6.57 3.42 19.40
C VAL A 143 -6.12 4.86 19.17
N THR A 144 -4.88 5.01 18.71
CA THR A 144 -4.32 6.26 18.23
C THR A 144 -3.81 6.05 16.80
N VAL A 145 -4.12 6.97 15.91
CA VAL A 145 -3.62 7.00 14.54
C VAL A 145 -2.51 8.04 14.43
N VAL A 146 -1.44 7.70 13.73
CA VAL A 146 -0.30 8.59 13.50
C VAL A 146 -0.07 8.69 12.00
N ASN A 147 -0.24 9.89 11.45
CA ASN A 147 0.03 10.19 10.06
C ASN A 147 1.38 10.90 9.96
N ALA A 148 2.32 10.37 9.16
CA ALA A 148 3.63 10.98 8.98
C ALA A 148 3.96 11.13 7.49
N GLN A 149 4.62 12.24 7.15
CA GLN A 149 5.01 12.51 5.77
C GLN A 149 6.15 11.60 5.30
N PHE A 150 6.07 11.17 4.05
CA PHE A 150 7.12 10.45 3.34
C PHE A 150 7.47 11.14 2.01
N SER A 151 8.47 12.02 2.06
CA SER A 151 8.75 13.01 1.01
C SER A 151 9.62 12.50 -0.14
N GLU A 152 10.30 11.37 0.03
CA GLU A 152 11.33 10.92 -0.92
C GLU A 152 10.76 10.22 -2.16
N SER A 153 9.68 9.43 -2.01
CA SER A 153 9.23 8.52 -3.09
C SER A 153 7.93 8.89 -3.78
N LEU A 154 6.90 9.32 -3.06
CA LEU A 154 5.59 9.65 -3.64
C LEU A 154 5.08 11.01 -3.14
N ASP A 155 5.82 11.66 -2.24
CA ASP A 155 5.34 12.80 -1.44
C ASP A 155 3.97 12.49 -0.81
N SER A 156 3.90 11.32 -0.17
CA SER A 156 2.68 10.75 0.40
C SER A 156 2.66 10.87 1.91
N VAL A 157 1.49 10.67 2.49
CA VAL A 157 1.34 10.49 3.94
C VAL A 157 1.14 9.01 4.22
N CYS A 158 1.93 8.47 5.14
CA CYS A 158 1.76 7.11 5.63
C CYS A 158 1.10 7.13 7.01
N THR A 159 0.32 6.09 7.29
CA THR A 159 -0.48 5.97 8.51
C THR A 159 -0.04 4.76 9.33
N MET A 160 0.26 4.99 10.60
CA MET A 160 0.45 3.96 11.62
C MET A 160 -0.76 3.96 12.55
N SER A 161 -1.24 2.77 12.90
CA SER A 161 -2.23 2.61 13.98
C SER A 161 -1.55 2.06 15.23
N VAL A 162 -1.76 2.72 16.37
CA VAL A 162 -1.24 2.29 17.67
C VAL A 162 -2.40 1.81 18.53
N ILE A 163 -2.34 0.55 18.93
CA ILE A 163 -3.38 -0.10 19.74
C ILE A 163 -2.79 -0.44 21.10
N LYS A 164 -3.37 0.13 22.16
CA LYS A 164 -3.06 -0.16 23.56
C LYS A 164 -4.15 -1.00 24.16
N HIS A 165 -3.80 -2.19 24.63
CA HIS A 165 -4.76 -3.06 25.29
C HIS A 165 -4.08 -3.94 26.32
N GLU A 166 -4.64 -3.94 27.54
CA GLU A 166 -4.16 -4.75 28.65
C GLU A 166 -2.67 -4.54 28.89
N ASP A 167 -1.84 -5.54 28.57
CA ASP A 167 -0.40 -5.57 28.79
C ASP A 167 0.42 -5.34 27.52
N PHE A 168 -0.21 -5.04 26.38
CA PHE A 168 0.47 -4.87 25.10
C PHE A 168 0.16 -3.54 24.38
N VAL A 169 1.11 -3.14 23.53
CA VAL A 169 0.95 -2.13 22.49
C VAL A 169 1.32 -2.73 21.13
N VAL A 170 0.46 -2.52 20.12
CA VAL A 170 0.75 -2.86 18.73
C VAL A 170 0.98 -1.56 17.94
N PHE A 171 2.13 -1.46 17.29
CA PHE A 171 2.44 -0.47 16.26
C PHE A 171 2.20 -1.10 14.90
N TRP A 172 0.99 -0.93 14.37
CA TRP A 172 0.55 -1.46 13.09
C TRP A 172 0.97 -0.53 11.96
N ASN A 173 1.80 -1.01 11.05
CA ASN A 173 2.39 -0.24 9.93
C ASN A 173 3.24 0.96 10.41
N PRO A 174 4.45 0.74 10.97
CA PRO A 174 5.34 1.83 11.41
C PRO A 174 5.53 2.95 10.39
N VAL A 175 5.60 4.20 10.85
CA VAL A 175 5.82 5.36 9.98
C VAL A 175 7.07 6.14 10.38
N PHE A 176 7.51 7.07 9.53
CA PHE A 176 8.68 7.91 9.77
C PHE A 176 8.43 9.02 10.80
N ALA A 177 7.94 8.63 11.98
CA ALA A 177 7.74 9.47 13.14
C ALA A 177 8.96 9.42 14.09
N PRO A 178 9.20 10.45 14.93
CA PRO A 178 10.32 10.46 15.87
C PRO A 178 10.28 9.30 16.88
N ALA A 179 11.45 8.80 17.31
CA ALA A 179 11.57 7.70 18.27
C ALA A 179 10.96 8.05 19.64
N GLU A 180 10.96 9.33 20.02
CA GLU A 180 10.30 9.86 21.22
C GLU A 180 8.80 9.56 21.20
N LEU A 181 8.16 9.74 20.04
CA LEU A 181 6.73 9.49 19.88
C LEU A 181 6.40 8.00 20.03
N TYR A 182 7.23 7.10 19.50
CA TYR A 182 7.07 5.66 19.73
C TYR A 182 7.15 5.30 21.21
N ARG A 183 8.09 5.90 21.97
CA ARG A 183 8.21 5.67 23.42
C ARG A 183 7.01 6.21 24.19
N GLU A 184 6.55 7.42 23.87
CA GLU A 184 5.35 8.02 24.46
C GLU A 184 4.10 7.16 24.18
N LEU A 185 3.95 6.75 22.91
CA LEU A 185 2.86 5.90 22.48
C LEU A 185 2.98 4.46 22.98
N ALA A 186 4.15 3.96 23.37
CA ALA A 186 4.25 2.70 24.10
C ALA A 186 3.77 2.85 25.55
N GLY A 187 4.10 3.97 26.19
CA GLY A 187 3.80 4.21 27.60
C GLY A 187 4.42 3.14 28.50
N CYS A 188 3.66 2.63 29.47
CA CYS A 188 4.11 1.61 30.43
C CYS A 188 3.73 0.17 30.01
N GLN A 189 3.43 -0.06 28.73
CA GLN A 189 3.00 -1.39 28.28
C GLN A 189 4.12 -2.41 28.42
N ARG A 190 3.78 -3.61 28.92
CA ARG A 190 4.76 -4.66 29.19
C ARG A 190 5.32 -5.25 27.90
N ARG A 191 4.47 -5.38 26.88
CA ARG A 191 4.82 -5.95 25.57
C ARG A 191 4.65 -4.89 24.49
N ALA A 192 5.69 -4.68 23.69
CA ALA A 192 5.61 -3.87 22.49
C ALA A 192 5.71 -4.76 21.26
N ILE A 193 4.78 -4.59 20.32
CA ILE A 193 4.70 -5.36 19.08
C ILE A 193 4.80 -4.38 17.92
N VAL A 194 5.78 -4.59 17.05
CA VAL A 194 5.89 -3.88 15.78
C VAL A 194 5.36 -4.80 14.69
N PHE A 195 4.26 -4.40 14.05
CA PHE A 195 3.58 -5.21 13.06
C PHE A 195 3.80 -4.64 11.65
N VAL A 196 4.47 -5.42 10.80
CA VAL A 196 4.78 -5.08 9.42
C VAL A 196 3.78 -5.79 8.51
N ASN A 197 2.77 -5.08 8.04
CA ASN A 197 1.57 -5.68 7.43
C ASN A 197 1.65 -5.94 5.92
N THR A 198 2.57 -5.33 5.18
CA THR A 198 2.68 -5.43 3.70
C THR A 198 4.14 -5.54 3.25
N MET A 199 4.40 -6.17 2.10
CA MET A 199 5.74 -6.32 1.52
C MET A 199 6.43 -4.99 1.17
N TYR A 200 5.67 -3.90 0.97
CA TYR A 200 6.23 -2.61 0.56
C TYR A 200 6.54 -1.65 1.70
N HIS A 201 6.54 -2.14 2.94
CA HIS A 201 6.92 -1.32 4.07
C HIS A 201 8.35 -0.76 3.93
N HIS A 202 8.52 0.51 4.27
CA HIS A 202 9.80 1.22 4.23
C HIS A 202 10.61 1.00 5.52
N MET A 203 11.81 1.58 5.63
CA MET A 203 12.66 1.46 6.83
C MET A 203 12.13 2.15 8.11
N ALA A 204 10.84 2.46 8.19
CA ALA A 204 10.23 3.04 9.38
C ALA A 204 10.27 2.09 10.60
N THR A 205 10.24 0.76 10.37
CA THR A 205 10.37 -0.26 11.43
C THR A 205 11.62 -0.08 12.29
N GLN A 206 12.75 0.34 11.72
CA GLN A 206 13.99 0.56 12.46
C GLN A 206 13.87 1.70 13.47
N ILE A 207 13.01 2.68 13.22
CA ILE A 207 12.76 3.75 14.18
C ILE A 207 12.02 3.21 15.39
N ALA A 208 10.99 2.39 15.15
CA ALA A 208 10.26 1.72 16.22
C ALA A 208 11.18 0.81 17.06
N LEU A 209 12.08 0.06 16.41
CA LEU A 209 13.03 -0.82 17.09
C LEU A 209 14.13 -0.04 17.84
N ALA A 210 14.57 1.10 17.32
CA ALA A 210 15.48 1.98 18.05
C ALA A 210 14.81 2.61 19.28
N ALA A 211 13.52 2.94 19.17
CA ALA A 211 12.71 3.44 20.27
C ALA A 211 12.40 2.37 21.32
N LEU A 212 12.19 1.13 20.88
CA LEU A 212 11.73 0.00 21.69
C LEU A 212 12.58 -1.26 21.38
N PRO A 213 13.82 -1.36 21.88
CA PRO A 213 14.73 -2.44 21.51
C PRO A 213 14.29 -3.86 21.89
N GLY A 214 13.36 -3.98 22.84
CA GLY A 214 12.76 -5.26 23.25
C GLY A 214 11.46 -5.60 22.51
N ALA A 215 11.05 -4.81 21.52
CA ALA A 215 9.82 -5.04 20.79
C ALA A 215 9.87 -6.32 19.94
N GLU A 216 8.75 -7.00 19.91
CA GLU A 216 8.50 -8.17 19.09
C GLU A 216 8.15 -7.75 17.66
N VAL A 217 8.78 -8.32 16.62
CA VAL A 217 8.45 -8.03 15.22
C VAL A 217 7.61 -9.15 14.62
N TRP A 218 6.45 -8.80 14.06
CA TRP A 218 5.48 -9.73 13.48
C TRP A 218 4.96 -9.23 12.14
N GLY A 219 4.46 -10.14 11.30
CA GLY A 219 3.74 -9.81 10.06
C GLY A 219 4.37 -10.43 8.82
N CYS A 220 4.49 -9.64 7.76
CA CYS A 220 4.91 -10.10 6.44
C CYS A 220 6.42 -10.34 6.35
N GLY A 221 6.85 -11.60 6.42
CA GLY A 221 8.26 -11.98 6.32
C GLY A 221 8.92 -11.66 4.98
N SER A 222 8.16 -11.38 3.92
CA SER A 222 8.71 -10.98 2.62
C SER A 222 9.43 -9.63 2.64
N VAL A 223 9.19 -8.81 3.68
CA VAL A 223 9.81 -7.50 3.87
C VAL A 223 11.27 -7.59 4.29
N GLU A 224 11.71 -8.71 4.88
CA GLU A 224 13.02 -8.88 5.50
C GLU A 224 14.19 -8.40 4.61
N GLY A 225 14.10 -8.68 3.30
CA GLY A 225 15.12 -8.31 2.32
C GLY A 225 15.29 -6.81 2.06
N ARG A 226 14.39 -5.96 2.58
CA ARG A 226 14.45 -4.50 2.47
C ARG A 226 15.20 -3.83 3.62
N HIS A 227 15.40 -4.52 4.73
CA HIS A 227 16.07 -3.97 5.90
C HIS A 227 17.57 -4.30 5.86
N PRO A 228 18.46 -3.41 6.34
CA PRO A 228 19.91 -3.61 6.30
C PRO A 228 20.36 -4.75 7.23
N LYS A 229 19.53 -5.08 8.22
CA LYS A 229 19.69 -6.21 9.13
C LYS A 229 18.39 -7.02 9.12
N PRO A 230 18.48 -8.36 9.25
CA PRO A 230 17.31 -9.18 9.51
C PRO A 230 16.55 -8.63 10.72
N LEU A 231 15.25 -8.42 10.57
CA LEU A 231 14.35 -7.99 11.65
C LEU A 231 13.84 -9.19 12.46
N GLY A 232 13.95 -10.42 11.94
CA GLY A 232 13.40 -11.61 12.60
C GLY A 232 11.87 -11.59 12.64
N ILE A 233 11.22 -11.15 11.55
CA ILE A 233 9.76 -11.08 11.44
C ILE A 233 9.16 -12.48 11.64
N ARG A 234 8.29 -12.61 12.65
CA ARG A 234 7.51 -13.83 12.90
C ARG A 234 6.15 -13.80 12.22
N ASP A 235 5.69 -14.96 11.77
CA ASP A 235 4.38 -15.12 11.16
C ASP A 235 3.30 -15.23 12.25
N PRO A 236 2.27 -14.37 12.27
CA PRO A 236 1.24 -14.38 13.30
C PRO A 236 0.51 -15.72 13.46
N VAL A 237 0.31 -16.46 12.37
CA VAL A 237 -0.45 -17.73 12.38
C VAL A 237 0.49 -18.90 12.61
N ALA A 238 1.61 -18.98 11.89
CA ALA A 238 2.52 -20.11 11.98
C ALA A 238 3.28 -20.14 13.31
N ASP A 239 3.63 -18.97 13.87
CA ASP A 239 4.34 -18.86 15.15
C ASP A 239 3.40 -18.58 16.34
N GLY A 240 2.07 -18.59 16.10
CA GLY A 240 1.06 -18.60 17.16
C GLY A 240 0.90 -17.32 17.96
N LEU A 241 0.90 -16.14 17.31
CA LEU A 241 0.59 -14.88 17.98
C LEU A 241 -0.87 -14.86 18.44
N SER A 242 -1.08 -14.81 19.76
CA SER A 242 -2.39 -14.63 20.38
C SER A 242 -2.39 -13.36 21.22
N LEU A 243 -3.30 -12.44 20.92
CA LEU A 243 -3.54 -11.21 21.67
C LEU A 243 -5.04 -11.10 21.96
N ASN A 244 -5.40 -10.78 23.20
CA ASN A 244 -6.80 -10.67 23.59
C ASN A 244 -7.53 -9.62 22.73
N GLY A 245 -8.73 -9.97 22.24
CA GLY A 245 -9.55 -9.09 21.41
C GLY A 245 -8.99 -8.78 20.01
N VAL A 246 -7.90 -9.42 19.57
CA VAL A 246 -7.30 -9.19 18.24
C VAL A 246 -7.47 -10.43 17.36
N THR A 247 -7.87 -10.24 16.12
CA THR A 247 -7.89 -11.29 15.08
C THR A 247 -7.08 -10.83 13.87
N PHE A 248 -6.16 -11.67 13.41
CA PHE A 248 -5.36 -11.41 12.21
C PHE A 248 -5.94 -12.16 11.01
N PHE A 249 -5.95 -11.50 9.85
CA PHE A 249 -6.38 -12.05 8.58
C PHE A 249 -5.24 -11.95 7.58
N HIS A 250 -4.83 -13.07 7.02
CA HIS A 250 -3.84 -13.09 5.95
C HIS A 250 -4.55 -13.04 4.59
N LEU A 251 -4.07 -12.22 3.66
CA LEU A 251 -4.54 -12.15 2.27
C LEU A 251 -3.55 -12.85 1.31
N PRO A 252 -3.38 -14.19 1.40
CA PRO A 252 -2.41 -14.92 0.59
C PRO A 252 -2.78 -14.92 -0.91
N GLY A 253 -4.05 -14.63 -1.20
CA GLY A 253 -4.57 -14.57 -2.56
C GLY A 253 -4.18 -13.30 -3.31
N THR A 254 -3.33 -12.43 -2.76
CA THR A 254 -2.85 -11.21 -3.41
C THR A 254 -1.36 -11.26 -3.74
N LEU A 255 -0.91 -10.47 -4.72
CA LEU A 255 0.50 -10.39 -5.13
C LEU A 255 1.43 -9.84 -4.04
N TYR A 256 0.89 -9.17 -3.01
CA TYR A 256 1.68 -8.41 -2.04
C TYR A 256 1.83 -9.04 -0.66
N ASP A 257 1.23 -10.20 -0.40
CA ASP A 257 1.24 -10.86 0.91
C ASP A 257 0.94 -9.83 2.03
N GLU A 258 -0.35 -9.58 2.25
CA GLU A 258 -0.80 -8.57 3.20
C GLU A 258 -1.50 -9.19 4.40
N TRP A 259 -1.28 -8.60 5.57
CA TRP A 259 -1.98 -8.92 6.80
C TRP A 259 -2.93 -7.79 7.17
N TRP A 260 -4.12 -8.16 7.60
CA TRP A 260 -5.10 -7.27 8.22
C TRP A 260 -5.33 -7.68 9.66
N MET A 261 -5.85 -6.75 10.46
CA MET A 261 -6.10 -6.97 11.87
C MET A 261 -7.42 -6.31 12.28
N TYR A 262 -8.25 -7.09 12.95
CA TYR A 262 -9.45 -6.61 13.62
C TYR A 262 -9.22 -6.57 15.13
N PHE A 263 -9.50 -5.43 15.74
CA PHE A 263 -9.46 -5.21 17.17
C PHE A 263 -10.88 -5.00 17.70
N ALA A 264 -11.47 -6.07 18.25
CA ALA A 264 -12.86 -6.12 18.68
C ALA A 264 -13.24 -5.08 19.75
N PRO A 265 -12.41 -4.79 20.78
CA PRO A 265 -12.77 -3.81 21.82
C PRO A 265 -13.09 -2.40 21.30
N SER A 266 -12.50 -2.00 20.18
CA SER A 266 -12.77 -0.71 19.52
C SER A 266 -13.48 -0.88 18.18
N LYS A 267 -13.87 -2.10 17.81
CA LYS A 267 -14.42 -2.44 16.48
C LYS A 267 -13.59 -1.84 15.33
N PHE A 268 -12.28 -1.88 15.50
CA PHE A 268 -11.31 -1.21 14.64
C PHE A 268 -10.68 -2.20 13.68
N MET A 269 -10.61 -1.84 12.40
CA MET A 269 -10.00 -2.64 11.35
C MET A 269 -8.75 -1.94 10.79
N GLY A 270 -7.57 -2.50 11.08
CA GLY A 270 -6.30 -2.09 10.50
C GLY A 270 -6.03 -2.85 9.22
N LEU A 271 -5.89 -2.13 8.10
CA LEU A 271 -5.52 -2.66 6.79
C LEU A 271 -4.07 -2.30 6.44
N GLY A 272 -3.55 -2.86 5.35
CA GLY A 272 -2.36 -2.35 4.66
C GLY A 272 -2.74 -1.53 3.43
N ASP A 273 -2.25 -1.91 2.26
CA ASP A 273 -2.39 -1.15 1.02
C ASP A 273 -3.74 -1.43 0.33
N PHE A 274 -4.40 -2.57 0.59
CA PHE A 274 -5.73 -2.87 0.07
C PHE A 274 -6.84 -2.13 0.85
N CYS A 275 -6.88 -0.81 0.75
CA CYS A 275 -7.81 0.04 1.50
C CYS A 275 -8.82 0.79 0.59
N PRO A 276 -10.13 0.87 0.94
CA PRO A 276 -11.19 1.49 0.13
C PRO A 276 -11.16 3.04 0.10
N HIS A 277 -9.99 3.67 -0.01
CA HIS A 277 -9.82 5.13 0.08
C HIS A 277 -9.43 5.82 -1.22
N MET A 278 -9.73 5.20 -2.36
CA MET A 278 -9.42 5.75 -3.67
C MET A 278 -10.54 6.61 -4.30
N GLU A 279 -11.66 6.82 -3.62
CA GLU A 279 -12.85 7.34 -4.30
C GLU A 279 -13.05 8.85 -4.27
N ASP A 280 -12.60 9.63 -3.28
CA ASP A 280 -13.07 11.03 -3.22
C ASP A 280 -12.01 12.08 -2.83
N ASP A 281 -12.06 13.18 -3.61
CA ASP A 281 -11.47 14.51 -3.43
C ASP A 281 -9.97 14.73 -3.62
N LEU A 282 -9.49 15.09 -4.83
CA LEU A 282 -8.22 15.84 -4.98
C LEU A 282 -8.17 16.75 -6.23
N LEU A 283 -8.48 18.05 -6.11
CA LEU A 283 -8.14 19.10 -7.10
C LEU A 283 -6.80 19.72 -6.70
N GLN A 284 -5.71 19.51 -7.46
CA GLN A 284 -4.65 20.51 -7.76
C GLN A 284 -3.39 19.88 -8.43
N GLY A 285 -3.41 19.70 -9.76
CA GLY A 285 -2.19 19.48 -10.54
C GLY A 285 -2.37 18.70 -11.86
N PRO A 286 -1.42 18.73 -12.81
CA PRO A 286 -1.49 17.97 -14.07
C PRO A 286 -1.35 16.44 -13.88
N SER A 287 -0.50 16.00 -12.96
CA SER A 287 -0.44 14.60 -12.52
C SER A 287 -1.79 14.16 -11.93
N LEU A 288 -2.39 15.03 -11.13
CA LEU A 288 -3.72 14.85 -10.53
C LEU A 288 -4.87 14.97 -11.53
N ALA A 289 -4.72 15.71 -12.64
CA ALA A 289 -5.70 15.76 -13.73
C ALA A 289 -5.72 14.46 -14.54
N MET A 290 -4.57 13.79 -14.67
CA MET A 290 -4.48 12.43 -15.23
C MET A 290 -5.02 11.38 -14.26
N THR A 291 -4.70 11.48 -12.96
CA THR A 291 -5.31 10.68 -11.89
C THR A 291 -6.82 10.89 -11.88
N ARG A 292 -7.32 12.12 -11.98
CA ARG A 292 -8.75 12.41 -12.17
C ARG A 292 -9.28 11.81 -13.46
N THR A 293 -8.63 11.92 -14.61
CA THR A 293 -9.11 11.25 -15.83
C THR A 293 -9.18 9.72 -15.64
N ALA A 294 -8.30 9.15 -14.82
CA ALA A 294 -8.34 7.76 -14.36
C ALA A 294 -9.46 7.49 -13.32
N HIS A 295 -9.84 8.47 -12.49
CA HIS A 295 -10.88 8.34 -11.44
C HIS A 295 -12.29 8.78 -11.88
N CYS A 296 -12.46 9.71 -12.84
CA CYS A 296 -13.71 10.19 -13.45
C CYS A 296 -14.45 9.12 -14.27
N CYS A 297 -14.01 7.89 -14.09
CA CYS A 297 -14.13 6.77 -14.95
C CYS A 297 -13.88 5.60 -14.00
N ASP A 298 -14.75 5.32 -13.02
CA ASP A 298 -14.58 4.33 -11.93
C ASP A 298 -13.83 3.04 -12.32
N ALA A 299 -13.97 2.63 -13.58
CA ALA A 299 -13.18 1.56 -14.19
C ALA A 299 -11.69 1.83 -14.52
N CYS A 300 -11.10 3.05 -14.40
CA CYS A 300 -9.78 3.48 -14.89
C CYS A 300 -8.66 3.67 -13.85
N SER A 301 -8.93 3.45 -12.56
CA SER A 301 -8.00 3.75 -11.47
C SER A 301 -7.09 2.57 -11.10
N MET A 302 -6.22 2.73 -10.08
CA MET A 302 -5.52 1.62 -9.41
C MET A 302 -6.45 0.47 -9.00
N MET A 303 -7.78 0.59 -9.04
CA MET A 303 -8.69 -0.56 -8.92
C MET A 303 -8.48 -1.61 -10.02
N ALA A 304 -8.23 -1.22 -11.27
CA ALA A 304 -7.91 -2.16 -12.35
C ALA A 304 -6.54 -2.84 -12.14
N TYR A 305 -5.58 -2.10 -11.58
CA TYR A 305 -4.32 -2.66 -11.10
C TYR A 305 -4.55 -3.62 -9.93
N SER A 306 -5.28 -3.21 -8.89
CA SER A 306 -5.64 -4.00 -7.72
C SER A 306 -6.39 -5.28 -8.07
N ARG A 307 -7.22 -5.29 -9.12
CA ARG A 307 -7.84 -6.51 -9.66
C ARG A 307 -6.79 -7.53 -10.09
N SER A 308 -5.76 -7.07 -10.79
CA SER A 308 -4.68 -7.93 -11.24
C SER A 308 -3.75 -8.39 -10.11
N LEU A 309 -3.81 -7.71 -8.96
CA LEU A 309 -3.10 -8.13 -7.75
C LEU A 309 -3.80 -9.32 -7.07
N VAL A 310 -5.08 -9.60 -7.33
CA VAL A 310 -5.77 -10.77 -6.81
C VAL A 310 -5.51 -11.99 -7.70
N VAL A 311 -4.90 -13.01 -7.11
CA VAL A 311 -4.46 -14.24 -7.77
C VAL A 311 -5.37 -15.40 -7.40
N ASP A 312 -5.79 -15.50 -6.14
CA ASP A 312 -6.81 -16.45 -5.67
C ASP A 312 -8.09 -15.69 -5.32
N HIS A 313 -8.95 -15.51 -6.32
CA HIS A 313 -10.22 -14.79 -6.16
C HIS A 313 -11.18 -15.53 -5.22
N ALA A 314 -11.18 -16.87 -5.20
CA ALA A 314 -12.14 -17.65 -4.41
C ALA A 314 -11.78 -17.63 -2.92
N GLY A 315 -10.51 -17.86 -2.58
CA GLY A 315 -10.03 -17.74 -1.20
C GLY A 315 -10.14 -16.32 -0.68
N THR A 316 -9.80 -15.32 -1.50
CA THR A 316 -9.92 -13.90 -1.15
C THR A 316 -11.38 -13.52 -0.91
N ALA A 317 -12.32 -13.96 -1.76
CA ALA A 317 -13.75 -13.71 -1.55
C ALA A 317 -14.31 -14.36 -0.27
N ALA A 318 -13.90 -15.59 0.03
CA ALA A 318 -14.29 -16.25 1.27
C ALA A 318 -13.78 -15.50 2.52
N LEU A 319 -12.55 -15.00 2.45
CA LEU A 319 -11.94 -14.20 3.52
C LEU A 319 -12.65 -12.85 3.70
N VAL A 320 -12.85 -12.10 2.60
CA VAL A 320 -13.57 -10.82 2.62
C VAL A 320 -14.97 -10.99 3.18
N LYS A 321 -15.70 -12.05 2.81
CA LYS A 321 -17.00 -12.36 3.38
C LYS A 321 -16.95 -12.55 4.91
N ARG A 322 -15.91 -13.19 5.44
CA ARG A 322 -15.71 -13.34 6.89
C ARG A 322 -15.43 -12.00 7.57
N ILE A 323 -14.65 -11.13 6.92
CA ILE A 323 -14.33 -9.79 7.42
C ILE A 323 -15.58 -8.90 7.42
N LEU A 324 -16.39 -8.92 6.36
CA LEU A 324 -17.63 -8.14 6.25
C LEU A 324 -18.69 -8.57 7.28
N ALA A 325 -18.59 -9.78 7.82
CA ALA A 325 -19.46 -10.25 8.91
C ALA A 325 -19.05 -9.73 10.29
N LEU A 326 -17.90 -9.04 10.41
CA LEU A 326 -17.47 -8.42 11.65
C LEU A 326 -18.25 -7.13 11.93
N ASP A 327 -18.28 -6.74 13.19
CA ASP A 327 -18.84 -5.46 13.64
C ASP A 327 -17.73 -4.39 13.58
N ILE A 328 -17.69 -3.60 12.50
CA ILE A 328 -16.60 -2.65 12.19
C ILE A 328 -17.16 -1.22 12.25
N ASP A 329 -16.68 -0.42 13.21
CA ASP A 329 -17.03 0.99 13.35
C ASP A 329 -15.99 1.90 12.69
N ARG A 330 -14.74 1.44 12.58
CA ARG A 330 -13.66 2.23 11.98
C ARG A 330 -12.67 1.36 11.22
N LEU A 331 -12.14 1.94 10.16
CA LEU A 331 -11.15 1.32 9.29
C LEU A 331 -10.05 2.32 8.96
N GLU A 332 -8.79 1.87 8.98
CA GLU A 332 -7.62 2.68 8.63
C GLU A 332 -6.62 1.80 7.86
N GLY A 333 -6.10 2.31 6.74
CA GLY A 333 -5.08 1.64 5.94
C GLY A 333 -3.68 2.20 6.16
N ALA A 334 -2.75 1.85 5.26
CA ALA A 334 -1.38 2.36 5.27
C ALA A 334 -1.27 3.85 4.88
N HIS A 335 -2.35 4.45 4.38
CA HIS A 335 -2.44 5.84 3.93
C HIS A 335 -3.76 6.45 4.43
N PRO A 336 -3.78 7.75 4.80
CA PRO A 336 -5.01 8.39 5.28
C PRO A 336 -6.00 8.59 4.12
N PRO A 337 -7.32 8.59 4.40
CA PRO A 337 -8.31 8.95 3.39
C PRO A 337 -8.12 10.41 2.93
N GLY A 338 -7.90 10.62 1.62
CA GLY A 338 -7.76 11.95 1.01
C GLY A 338 -6.32 12.46 0.86
N ASP A 339 -5.39 11.63 0.39
CA ASP A 339 -3.96 11.98 0.29
C ASP A 339 -3.66 13.05 -0.80
N SER A 340 -3.96 14.32 -0.48
CA SER A 340 -3.15 15.47 -0.86
C SER A 340 -3.10 16.42 0.33
N SER A 341 -1.94 16.42 1.00
CA SER A 341 -1.44 17.51 1.84
C SER A 341 -2.45 18.13 2.83
N LEU A 342 -2.45 17.61 4.07
CA LEU A 342 -2.81 18.38 5.27
C LEU A 342 -4.08 19.25 5.13
N ALA A 343 -5.25 18.62 4.99
CA ALA A 343 -6.52 19.29 5.19
C ALA A 343 -7.35 18.56 6.25
N SER A 344 -7.17 19.00 7.49
CA SER A 344 -8.18 18.86 8.53
C SER A 344 -9.44 19.63 8.08
N GLY A 345 -10.59 18.95 8.00
CA GLY A 345 -11.90 19.63 7.99
C GLY A 345 -12.89 19.32 6.87
N GLY A 346 -12.74 18.23 6.11
CA GLY A 346 -13.79 17.78 5.18
C GLY A 346 -15.04 17.29 5.92
N ARG A 347 -16.10 18.12 5.96
CA ARG A 347 -17.45 17.76 6.41
C ARG A 347 -18.13 16.84 5.38
N GLY A 348 -17.69 15.59 5.32
CA GLY A 348 -18.42 14.50 4.68
C GLY A 348 -18.48 13.35 5.70
N GLY A 349 -19.67 12.84 6.00
CA GLY A 349 -19.77 11.65 6.85
C GLY A 349 -18.97 10.53 6.21
N ARG A 350 -18.03 9.93 6.95
CA ARG A 350 -17.32 8.74 6.46
C ARG A 350 -18.39 7.68 6.15
N PRO A 351 -18.36 7.04 4.95
CA PRO A 351 -19.30 5.95 4.65
C PRO A 351 -19.15 4.82 5.67
N ASP A 352 -20.19 3.98 5.81
CA ASP A 352 -20.10 2.77 6.63
C ASP A 352 -18.86 1.97 6.18
N PRO A 353 -17.90 1.67 7.08
CA PRO A 353 -16.68 0.95 6.72
C PRO A 353 -16.94 -0.38 6.01
N ARG A 354 -18.03 -1.07 6.35
CA ARG A 354 -18.40 -2.33 5.70
C ARG A 354 -18.94 -2.10 4.31
N GLU A 355 -19.73 -1.06 4.10
CA GLU A 355 -20.21 -0.69 2.76
C GLU A 355 -19.04 -0.29 1.86
N ALA A 356 -18.08 0.48 2.39
CA ALA A 356 -16.87 0.87 1.66
C ALA A 356 -16.01 -0.35 1.28
N LEU A 357 -15.81 -1.30 2.22
CA LEU A 357 -15.13 -2.55 1.95
C LEU A 357 -15.87 -3.41 0.92
N GLU A 358 -17.19 -3.58 1.07
CA GLU A 358 -18.01 -4.37 0.16
C GLU A 358 -17.96 -3.80 -1.25
N ARG A 359 -18.11 -2.48 -1.38
CA ARG A 359 -17.97 -1.78 -2.67
C ARG A 359 -16.61 -2.04 -3.28
N TYR A 360 -15.52 -1.75 -2.57
CA TYR A 360 -14.15 -1.95 -3.05
C TYR A 360 -13.92 -3.39 -3.53
N TRP A 361 -14.31 -4.38 -2.72
CA TRP A 361 -14.08 -5.79 -3.05
C TRP A 361 -15.04 -6.34 -4.10
N SER A 362 -16.25 -5.80 -4.26
CA SER A 362 -17.17 -6.18 -5.35
C SER A 362 -16.60 -5.86 -6.74
N TRP A 363 -15.77 -4.82 -6.83
CA TRP A 363 -15.00 -4.53 -8.05
C TRP A 363 -13.85 -5.51 -8.23
N LEU A 364 -13.10 -5.80 -7.15
CA LEU A 364 -11.90 -6.64 -7.22
C LEU A 364 -12.21 -8.12 -7.47
N LEU A 365 -13.28 -8.62 -6.88
CA LEU A 365 -13.69 -10.01 -6.94
C LEU A 365 -14.88 -10.12 -7.87
N PRO A 366 -14.76 -10.77 -9.05
CA PRO A 366 -15.89 -10.93 -9.95
C PRO A 366 -17.01 -11.65 -9.20
N SER A 367 -18.21 -11.07 -9.23
CA SER A 367 -19.41 -11.74 -8.74
C SER A 367 -19.54 -13.08 -9.47
N ARG A 368 -19.62 -14.18 -8.73
CA ARG A 368 -20.01 -15.48 -9.29
C ARG A 368 -21.45 -15.36 -9.77
N GLY A 369 -21.62 -14.89 -11.00
CA GLY A 369 -22.90 -14.59 -11.61
C GLY A 369 -22.84 -13.24 -12.32
N GLY A 370 -22.77 -13.25 -13.65
CA GLY A 370 -22.94 -12.02 -14.43
C GLY A 370 -22.04 -11.85 -15.64
N LEU A 371 -22.01 -12.85 -16.54
CA LEU A 371 -21.79 -12.60 -17.98
C LEU A 371 -22.61 -13.57 -18.87
N GLY A 372 -23.44 -14.43 -18.26
CA GLY A 372 -24.38 -15.33 -18.96
C GLY A 372 -25.87 -15.05 -18.71
N GLU A 373 -26.24 -14.11 -17.84
CA GLU A 373 -27.64 -13.85 -17.47
C GLU A 373 -28.13 -12.41 -17.73
N ARG A 374 -27.31 -11.57 -18.39
CA ARG A 374 -27.75 -10.23 -18.84
C ARG A 374 -27.71 -10.05 -20.37
N LEU A 375 -27.82 -11.15 -21.10
CA LEU A 375 -28.10 -11.16 -22.53
C LEU A 375 -29.13 -12.27 -22.80
N VAL A 376 -30.39 -11.99 -22.45
CA VAL A 376 -31.56 -12.35 -23.26
C VAL A 376 -32.23 -11.04 -23.62
#